data_AF-A0A351QBF1-F1
#
_entry.id   AF-A0A351QBF1-F1
#
_cell.length_a   1.000
_cell.length_b   1.000
_cell.length_c   1.000
_cell.angle_alpha   90.00
_cell.angle_beta   90.00
_cell.angle_gamma   90.00
#
_symmetry.space_group_name_H-M   'P 1'
#
loop_
_entity.id
_entity.type
_entity.pdbx_description
1 polymer ?
#
loop_
_entity_poly.entity_id
_entity_poly.type
_entity_poly.pdbx_seq_one_letter_code
_entity_poly.pdbx_strand_id
1 'polypeptide(L)'
;MRITGGKLKGRVTETPYGKMAIRPAMDKMRESVFNIIGFSLEGKSFLDLFSGSGTIALEAVSHGASAVTLCEMDKSKAKTILKNVKMAEEVGVRINCRFMAVELFLKRCKEKF
;
A
#
# COMPACT_ATOMS: atom_id res chain seq x y z
N MET A 1 -1.72 6.79 -11.25
CA MET A 1 -0.78 7.40 -10.26
C MET A 1 0.60 6.79 -10.44
N ARG A 2 1.66 7.32 -9.82
CA ARG A 2 2.99 6.70 -9.81
C ARG A 2 3.58 6.62 -8.40
N ILE A 3 4.47 5.66 -8.18
CA ILE A 3 5.29 5.56 -6.96
C ILE A 3 6.31 6.71 -6.97
N THR A 4 6.42 7.43 -5.85
CA THR A 4 7.12 8.72 -5.77
C THR A 4 8.59 8.62 -5.36
N GLY A 5 8.95 7.66 -4.51
CA GLY A 5 10.28 7.48 -3.95
C GLY A 5 10.70 6.01 -3.90
N GLY A 6 11.94 5.76 -3.47
CA GLY A 6 12.45 4.41 -3.20
C GLY A 6 12.76 3.54 -4.42
N LYS A 7 12.88 2.23 -4.19
CA LYS A 7 13.33 1.22 -5.18
C LYS A 7 12.37 1.02 -6.35
N LEU A 8 11.07 1.30 -6.17
CA LEU A 8 10.02 1.17 -7.17
C LEU A 8 9.62 2.52 -7.79
N LYS A 9 10.41 3.59 -7.56
CA LYS A 9 10.11 4.95 -8.04
C LYS A 9 9.78 4.97 -9.53
N GLY A 10 8.72 5.69 -9.89
CA GLY A 10 8.27 5.88 -11.27
C GLY A 10 7.35 4.78 -11.82
N ARG A 11 7.20 3.65 -11.12
CA ARG A 11 6.21 2.62 -11.49
C ARG A 11 4.78 3.19 -11.41
N VAL A 12 3.96 2.86 -12.39
CA VAL A 12 2.58 3.36 -12.51
C VAL A 12 1.63 2.40 -11.81
N THR A 13 0.86 2.92 -10.85
CA THR A 13 -0.22 2.16 -10.21
C THR A 13 -1.55 2.45 -10.87
N GLU A 14 -2.35 1.41 -11.02
CA GLU A 14 -3.73 1.51 -11.50
C GLU A 14 -4.66 2.02 -10.42
N THR A 15 -5.66 2.80 -10.84
CA THR A 15 -6.74 3.28 -10.00
C THR A 15 -8.06 2.91 -10.66
N PRO A 16 -9.02 2.31 -9.94
CA PRO A 16 -10.32 2.03 -10.50
C PRO A 16 -11.05 3.35 -10.82
N TYR A 17 -11.88 3.32 -11.88
CA TYR A 17 -12.63 4.46 -12.38
C TYR A 17 -14.15 4.26 -12.16
N GLY A 18 -14.95 5.31 -12.38
CA GLY A 18 -16.43 5.23 -12.32
C GLY A 18 -16.97 5.06 -10.90
N LYS A 19 -17.95 4.16 -10.69
CA LYS A 19 -18.57 3.92 -9.37
C LYS A 19 -17.59 3.38 -8.31
N MET A 20 -16.43 2.87 -8.74
CA MET A 20 -15.35 2.39 -7.88
C MET A 20 -14.21 3.41 -7.77
N ALA A 21 -14.43 4.66 -8.22
CA ALA A 21 -13.40 5.68 -8.21
C ALA A 21 -12.83 5.89 -6.81
N ILE A 22 -11.51 5.74 -6.72
CA ILE A 22 -10.75 6.09 -5.53
C ILE A 22 -10.27 7.51 -5.75
N ARG A 23 -10.58 8.43 -4.83
CA ARG A 23 -9.90 9.73 -4.83
C ARG A 23 -8.44 9.47 -4.44
N PRO A 24 -7.49 9.58 -5.37
CA PRO A 24 -6.10 9.29 -5.04
C PRO A 24 -5.59 10.32 -4.02
N ALA A 25 -4.81 9.87 -3.04
CA ALA A 25 -3.91 10.78 -2.35
C ALA A 25 -3.04 11.45 -3.42
N MET A 26 -2.91 12.78 -3.40
CA MET A 26 -2.04 13.46 -4.36
C MET A 26 -0.60 12.99 -4.17
N ASP A 27 0.20 12.96 -5.23
CA ASP A 27 1.61 12.56 -5.17
C ASP A 27 2.34 13.36 -4.05
N LYS A 28 2.09 14.67 -3.96
CA LYS A 28 2.61 15.55 -2.90
C LYS A 28 2.20 15.12 -1.48
N MET A 29 1.00 14.60 -1.28
CA MET A 29 0.58 14.10 0.04
C MET A 29 1.37 12.85 0.41
N ARG A 30 1.55 11.91 -0.52
CA ARG A 30 2.33 10.69 -0.27
C ARG A 30 3.79 11.04 0.03
N GLU A 31 4.41 11.88 -0.80
CA GLU A 31 5.76 12.37 -0.58
C GLU A 31 5.91 13.00 0.80
N SER A 32 4.99 13.89 1.21
CA SER A 32 5.02 14.50 2.54
C SER A 32 4.93 13.47 3.67
N VAL A 33 4.08 12.44 3.55
CA VAL A 33 3.98 11.37 4.56
C VAL A 33 5.31 10.63 4.69
N PHE A 34 5.91 10.21 3.57
CA PHE A 34 7.18 9.48 3.58
C PHE A 34 8.37 10.34 4.00
N ASN A 35 8.33 11.64 3.72
CA ASN A 35 9.31 12.59 4.23
C ASN A 35 9.22 12.74 5.76
N ILE A 36 8.00 12.71 6.34
CA ILE A 36 7.79 12.85 7.78
C ILE A 36 8.18 11.58 8.54
N ILE A 37 7.77 10.39 8.07
CA ILE A 37 8.05 9.12 8.76
C ILE A 37 9.51 8.68 8.61
N GLY A 38 10.26 9.29 7.68
CA GLY A 38 11.66 9.01 7.40
C GLY A 38 11.85 8.28 6.07
N PHE A 39 12.90 8.68 5.33
CA PHE A 39 13.16 8.20 3.96
C PHE A 39 13.45 6.69 3.85
N SER A 40 13.86 6.04 4.94
CA SER A 40 14.13 4.60 4.96
C SER A 40 13.25 3.91 6.00
N LEU A 41 12.47 2.95 5.51
CA LEU A 41 11.72 1.98 6.30
C LEU A 41 12.42 0.63 6.35
N GLU A 42 13.74 0.61 6.14
CA GLU A 42 14.52 -0.63 6.11
C GLU A 42 14.36 -1.45 7.40
N GLY A 43 13.96 -2.71 7.23
CA GLY A 43 13.69 -3.64 8.34
C GLY A 43 12.45 -3.30 9.18
N LYS A 44 11.67 -2.28 8.80
CA LYS A 44 10.41 -1.93 9.47
C LYS A 44 9.24 -2.69 8.85
N SER A 45 8.21 -2.88 9.67
CA SER A 45 6.91 -3.32 9.20
C SER A 45 6.03 -2.12 8.84
N PHE A 46 4.98 -2.33 8.05
CA PHE A 46 4.02 -1.30 7.70
C PHE A 46 2.61 -1.88 7.60
N LEU A 47 1.64 -1.16 8.16
CA LEU A 47 0.23 -1.53 8.13
C LEU A 47 -0.61 -0.40 7.51
N ASP A 48 -1.24 -0.72 6.37
CA ASP A 48 -2.15 0.18 5.66
C ASP A 48 -3.61 -0.28 5.85
N LEU A 49 -4.36 0.36 6.75
CA LEU A 49 -5.71 -0.10 7.10
C LEU A 49 -6.80 0.27 6.08
N PHE A 50 -6.58 1.28 5.23
CA PHE A 50 -7.59 1.78 4.29
C PHE A 50 -6.97 1.95 2.90
N SER A 51 -6.54 0.82 2.36
CA SER A 51 -5.50 0.82 1.34
C SER A 51 -5.94 1.36 -0.03
N GLY A 52 -7.24 1.32 -0.33
CA GLY A 52 -7.78 1.83 -1.59
C GLY A 52 -7.19 1.10 -2.80
N SER A 53 -6.19 1.69 -3.45
CA SER A 53 -5.49 1.12 -4.61
C SER A 53 -4.22 0.33 -4.25
N GLY A 54 -3.81 0.29 -2.96
CA GLY A 54 -2.56 -0.32 -2.54
C GLY A 54 -1.32 0.56 -2.70
N THR A 55 -1.50 1.83 -3.10
CA THR A 55 -0.38 2.71 -3.47
C THR A 55 0.47 3.10 -2.26
N ILE A 56 -0.12 3.35 -1.09
CA ILE A 56 0.64 3.68 0.13
C ILE A 56 1.46 2.48 0.61
N ALA A 57 0.87 1.28 0.64
CA ALA A 57 1.58 0.05 0.95
C ALA A 57 2.78 -0.20 0.01
N LEU A 58 2.60 0.06 -1.30
CA LEU A 58 3.70 -0.01 -2.28
C LEU A 58 4.79 1.04 -2.05
N GLU A 59 4.40 2.25 -1.68
CA GLU A 59 5.35 3.32 -1.34
C GLU A 59 6.19 2.89 -0.11
N ALA A 60 5.56 2.27 0.90
CA ALA A 60 6.28 1.73 2.05
C ALA A 60 7.30 0.64 1.67
N VAL A 61 6.92 -0.30 0.80
CA VAL A 61 7.86 -1.30 0.25
C VAL A 61 8.98 -0.61 -0.52
N SER A 62 8.64 0.38 -1.35
CA SER A 62 9.62 1.13 -2.14
C SER A 62 10.67 1.80 -1.25
N HIS A 63 10.25 2.32 -0.09
CA HIS A 63 11.12 2.91 0.93
C HIS A 63 11.82 1.88 1.85
N GLY A 64 11.64 0.58 1.63
CA GLY A 64 12.42 -0.47 2.30
C GLY A 64 11.68 -1.30 3.36
N ALA A 65 10.37 -1.09 3.55
CA ALA A 65 9.59 -1.92 4.46
C ALA A 65 9.56 -3.39 3.97
N SER A 66 9.87 -4.33 4.85
CA SER A 66 9.99 -5.76 4.51
C SER A 66 8.78 -6.60 4.91
N ALA A 67 7.98 -6.11 5.86
CA ALA A 67 6.76 -6.75 6.33
C ALA A 67 5.57 -5.80 6.17
N VAL A 68 4.88 -5.89 5.03
CA VAL A 68 3.78 -4.97 4.70
C VAL A 68 2.45 -5.71 4.63
N THR A 69 1.49 -5.24 5.42
CA THR A 69 0.10 -5.70 5.38
C THR A 69 -0.80 -4.54 4.96
N LEU A 70 -1.77 -4.82 4.10
CA LEU A 70 -2.83 -3.89 3.76
C LEU A 70 -4.20 -4.47 4.05
N CYS A 71 -5.16 -3.60 4.35
CA CYS A 71 -6.56 -3.93 4.53
C CYS A 71 -7.43 -3.06 3.61
N GLU A 72 -8.39 -3.67 2.94
CA GLU A 72 -9.40 -2.98 2.14
C GLU A 72 -10.73 -3.71 2.27
N MET A 73 -11.80 -2.98 2.60
CA MET A 73 -13.12 -3.58 2.78
C MET A 73 -13.80 -3.87 1.44
N ASP A 74 -13.63 -2.98 0.46
CA ASP A 74 -14.31 -3.08 -0.82
C ASP A 74 -13.62 -4.11 -1.72
N LYS A 75 -14.18 -5.32 -1.73
CA LYS A 75 -13.70 -6.46 -2.53
C LYS A 75 -13.71 -6.17 -4.04
N SER A 76 -14.50 -5.21 -4.52
CA SER A 76 -14.49 -4.87 -5.94
C SER A 76 -13.11 -4.36 -6.39
N LYS A 77 -12.36 -3.70 -5.49
CA LYS A 77 -11.00 -3.18 -5.74
C LYS A 77 -9.91 -4.25 -5.68
N ALA A 78 -10.22 -5.47 -5.23
CA ALA A 78 -9.24 -6.52 -4.98
C ALA A 78 -8.41 -6.84 -6.23
N LYS A 79 -9.03 -6.89 -7.41
CA LYS A 79 -8.33 -7.13 -8.68
C LYS A 79 -7.27 -6.07 -8.96
N THR A 80 -7.61 -4.79 -8.76
CA THR A 80 -6.69 -3.66 -8.98
C THR A 80 -5.56 -3.67 -7.96
N ILE A 81 -5.88 -3.87 -6.67
CA ILE A 81 -4.88 -3.98 -5.60
C ILE A 81 -3.90 -5.12 -5.91
N LEU A 82 -4.41 -6.33 -6.20
CA LEU A 82 -3.57 -7.50 -6.48
C LEU A 82 -2.68 -7.30 -7.70
N LYS A 83 -3.13 -6.52 -8.70
CA LYS A 83 -2.29 -6.16 -9.84
C LYS A 83 -1.17 -5.18 -9.45
N ASN A 84 -1.49 -4.16 -8.67
CA ASN A 84 -0.52 -3.16 -8.22
C ASN A 84 0.54 -3.79 -7.30
N VAL A 85 0.13 -4.55 -6.27
CA VAL A 85 1.06 -5.08 -5.26
C VAL A 85 2.08 -6.09 -5.81
N LYS A 86 1.84 -6.68 -6.98
CA LYS A 86 2.84 -7.53 -7.65
C LYS A 86 4.16 -6.80 -7.92
N MET A 87 4.15 -5.47 -8.05
CA MET A 87 5.38 -4.68 -8.21
C MET A 87 6.32 -4.82 -7.00
N ALA A 88 5.79 -5.11 -5.81
CA ALA A 88 6.60 -5.35 -4.62
C ALA A 88 7.52 -6.58 -4.76
N GLU A 89 7.11 -7.56 -5.58
CA GLU A 89 7.90 -8.77 -5.82
C GLU A 89 9.18 -8.47 -6.60
N GLU A 90 9.23 -7.38 -7.39
CA GLU A 90 10.45 -6.91 -8.07
C GLU A 90 11.58 -6.59 -7.08
N VAL A 91 11.25 -6.27 -5.83
CA VAL A 91 12.20 -5.98 -4.74
C VAL A 91 12.17 -7.05 -3.65
N GLY A 92 11.60 -8.23 -3.94
CA GLY A 92 11.59 -9.39 -3.05
C GLY A 92 10.62 -9.30 -1.88
N VAL A 93 9.63 -8.40 -1.91
CA VAL A 93 8.65 -8.24 -0.83
C VAL A 93 7.27 -8.68 -1.30
N ARG A 94 6.60 -9.50 -0.49
CA ARG A 94 5.20 -9.89 -0.73
C ARG A 94 4.29 -9.16 0.25
N ILE A 95 3.36 -8.37 -0.29
CA ILE A 95 2.38 -7.64 0.53
C ILE A 95 1.25 -8.58 0.94
N ASN A 96 0.94 -8.62 2.24
CA ASN A 96 -0.19 -9.38 2.77
C ASN A 96 -1.50 -8.59 2.59
N CYS A 97 -2.39 -9.06 1.72
CA CYS A 97 -3.63 -8.38 1.39
C CYS A 97 -4.81 -8.94 2.19
N ARG A 98 -5.51 -8.09 2.96
CA ARG A 98 -6.71 -8.46 3.73
C ARG A 98 -7.94 -7.77 3.18
N PHE A 99 -8.84 -8.53 2.58
CA PHE A 99 -10.09 -8.01 2.02
C PHE A 99 -11.26 -8.13 2.99
N MET A 100 -11.29 -7.27 4.01
CA MET A 100 -12.29 -7.27 5.08
C MET A 100 -12.44 -5.90 5.73
N ALA A 101 -13.46 -5.73 6.56
CA ALA A 101 -13.63 -4.56 7.40
C ALA A 101 -12.43 -4.40 8.37
N VAL A 102 -11.98 -3.16 8.56
CA VAL A 102 -10.79 -2.85 9.39
C VAL A 102 -11.01 -3.26 10.84
N GLU A 103 -12.20 -3.05 11.37
CA GLU A 103 -12.59 -3.42 12.72
C GLU A 103 -12.47 -4.94 12.92
N LEU A 104 -12.81 -5.72 11.89
CA LEU A 104 -12.66 -7.18 11.91
C LEU A 104 -11.18 -7.58 11.83
N PHE A 105 -10.40 -6.91 10.99
CA PHE A 105 -8.96 -7.12 10.90
C PHE A 105 -8.29 -6.86 12.26
N LEU A 106 -8.53 -5.69 12.88
CA LEU A 106 -7.94 -5.31 14.16
C LEU A 106 -8.32 -6.26 15.30
N LYS A 107 -9.56 -6.79 15.33
CA LYS A 107 -9.97 -7.80 16.32
C LYS A 107 -9.25 -9.13 16.16
N ARG A 108 -8.90 -9.52 14.94
CA ARG A 108 -8.30 -10.84 14.62
C ARG A 108 -6.78 -10.81 14.52
N CYS A 109 -6.20 -9.67 14.18
CA CYS A 109 -4.78 -9.51 14.00
C CYS A 109 -4.04 -9.77 15.32
N LYS A 110 -3.04 -10.66 15.27
CA LYS A 110 -2.12 -10.95 16.39
C LYS A 110 -0.69 -10.47 16.11
N GLU A 111 -0.45 -9.98 14.90
CA GLU A 111 0.83 -9.44 14.47
C GLU A 111 1.06 -8.06 15.11
N LYS A 112 2.32 -7.77 15.45
CA LYS A 112 2.76 -6.43 15.87
C LYS A 112 3.41 -5.75 14.68
N PHE A 113 3.12 -4.47 14.50
CA PHE A 113 3.66 -3.65 13.43
C PHE A 113 4.61 -2.58 13.97
#